data_AF-A0A7L3MI24-F1
#
_entry.id   AF-A0A7L3MI24-F1
#
_cell.length_a   1.000
_cell.length_b   1.000
_cell.length_c   1.000
_cell.angle_alpha   90.00
_cell.angle_beta   90.00
_cell.angle_gamma   90.00
#
_symmetry.space_group_name_H-M   'P 1'
#
loop_
_entity.id
_entity.type
_entity.pdbx_description
1 polymer ?
#
loop_
_entity_poly.entity_id
_entity_poly.type
_entity_poly.pdbx_seq_one_letter_code
_entity_poly.pdbx_strand_id
1 'polypeptide(L)'
;EKRTVTQIEKNGYPDSIYINAAKIFQGIRTEESKHRNRVHYGDNSASPIVAFKDEHSRRVSYELAFNALKYQVLLEEMLLDSKAYPCYSIPDELTSLLVVMLYDLQDRKFQKRKTFAEEELVAEVQEIGHYLYRY
;
A
#
# COMPACT_ATOMS: atom_id res chain seq x y z
N GLU A 1 12.95 37.71 -5.94
CA GLU A 1 11.68 36.97 -6.10
C GLU A 1 11.73 35.67 -5.30
N LYS A 2 10.76 35.44 -4.41
CA LYS A 2 10.63 34.14 -3.72
C LYS A 2 9.81 33.23 -4.62
N ARG A 3 10.43 32.22 -5.23
CA ARG A 3 9.70 31.13 -5.90
C ARG A 3 8.91 30.39 -4.83
N THR A 4 7.60 30.62 -4.78
CA THR A 4 6.67 29.73 -4.09
C THR A 4 6.72 28.39 -4.79
N VAL A 5 7.41 27.42 -4.19
CA VAL A 5 7.31 26.02 -4.57
C VAL A 5 5.92 25.57 -4.16
N THR A 6 4.98 25.56 -5.11
CA THR A 6 3.67 24.97 -4.91
C THR A 6 3.89 23.47 -4.74
N GLN A 7 3.85 23.00 -3.50
CA GLN A 7 3.96 21.58 -3.19
C GLN A 7 2.73 20.91 -3.82
N ILE A 8 2.91 20.14 -4.89
CA ILE A 8 1.83 19.39 -5.52
C ILE A 8 1.32 18.39 -4.48
N GLU A 9 0.11 18.60 -3.97
CA GLU A 9 -0.51 17.68 -3.02
C GLU A 9 -0.75 16.33 -3.71
N LYS A 10 -0.17 15.27 -3.13
CA LYS A 10 -0.46 13.91 -3.56
C LYS A 10 -1.84 13.52 -3.02
N ASN A 11 -2.78 13.21 -3.92
CA ASN A 11 -4.18 12.93 -3.59
C ASN A 11 -4.49 11.44 -3.36
N GLY A 12 -3.48 10.58 -3.48
CA GLY A 12 -3.61 9.12 -3.47
C GLY A 12 -3.77 8.57 -4.88
N TYR A 13 -4.04 7.27 -4.95
CA TYR A 13 -4.16 6.53 -6.21
C TYR A 13 -5.55 5.90 -6.36
N PRO A 14 -5.95 5.56 -7.60
CA PRO A 14 -7.10 4.71 -7.81
C PRO A 14 -6.96 3.31 -7.17
N ASP A 15 -8.06 2.69 -6.76
CA ASP A 15 -8.12 1.38 -6.11
C ASP A 15 -7.40 0.30 -6.92
N SER A 16 -7.60 0.30 -8.23
CA SER A 16 -6.90 -0.62 -9.15
C SER A 16 -5.37 -0.50 -9.08
N ILE A 17 -4.83 0.69 -8.83
CA ILE A 17 -3.38 0.89 -8.67
C ILE A 17 -2.90 0.31 -7.35
N TYR A 18 -3.64 0.49 -6.24
CA TYR A 18 -3.29 -0.12 -4.96
C TYR A 18 -3.33 -1.65 -5.04
N ILE A 19 -4.36 -2.23 -5.67
CA ILE A 19 -4.46 -3.69 -5.87
C ILE A 19 -3.30 -4.22 -6.70
N ASN A 20 -2.99 -3.56 -7.81
CA ASN A 20 -1.90 -3.98 -8.68
C ASN A 20 -0.53 -3.81 -7.99
N ALA A 21 -0.33 -2.72 -7.26
CA ALA A 21 0.89 -2.50 -6.51
C ALA A 21 1.07 -3.51 -5.36
N ALA A 22 -0.01 -3.84 -4.63
CA ALA A 22 0.00 -4.86 -3.58
C ALA A 22 0.37 -6.24 -4.14
N LYS A 23 -0.21 -6.62 -5.28
CA LYS A 23 0.11 -7.85 -6.02
C LYS A 23 1.59 -7.90 -6.43
N ILE A 24 2.11 -6.81 -7.00
CA ILE A 24 3.53 -6.71 -7.40
C ILE A 24 4.42 -6.82 -6.16
N PHE A 25 4.15 -6.03 -5.11
CA PHE A 25 4.90 -6.01 -3.86
C PHE A 25 4.95 -7.41 -3.22
N GLN A 26 3.80 -8.09 -3.13
CA GLN A 26 3.69 -9.44 -2.57
C GLN A 26 4.63 -10.45 -3.26
N GLY A 27 4.79 -10.33 -4.58
CA GLY A 27 5.63 -11.23 -5.38
C GLY A 27 7.14 -10.94 -5.30
N ILE A 28 7.55 -9.75 -4.83
CA ILE A 28 8.96 -9.32 -4.79
C ILE A 28 9.47 -8.98 -3.39
N ARG A 29 8.58 -8.95 -2.39
CA ARG A 29 8.94 -8.64 -1.00
C ARG A 29 10.01 -9.60 -0.48
N THR A 30 10.89 -9.07 0.35
CA THR A 30 11.94 -9.91 0.95
C THR A 30 11.36 -10.57 2.20
N GLU A 31 11.53 -11.87 2.37
CA GLU A 31 10.99 -12.58 3.54
C GLU A 31 11.88 -12.52 4.81
N GLU A 32 12.94 -11.69 4.81
CA GLU A 32 14.03 -11.58 5.82
C GLU A 32 13.79 -12.40 7.11
N SER A 33 14.55 -13.49 7.24
CA SER A 33 14.26 -14.65 8.08
C SER A 33 14.85 -14.61 9.50
N LYS A 34 15.15 -13.43 10.06
CA LYS A 34 16.00 -13.35 11.28
C LYS A 34 15.43 -12.62 12.50
N HIS A 35 14.25 -11.99 12.42
CA HIS A 35 13.65 -11.29 13.58
C HIS A 35 12.38 -12.00 14.09
N ARG A 36 12.27 -12.10 15.42
CA ARG A 36 11.23 -12.89 16.13
C ARG A 36 9.81 -12.34 16.00
N ASN A 37 9.64 -11.08 15.57
CA ASN A 37 8.34 -10.45 15.36
C ASN A 37 8.28 -10.04 13.88
N ARG A 38 7.52 -10.79 13.07
CA ARG A 38 7.41 -10.54 11.63
C ARG A 38 5.96 -10.25 11.28
N VAL A 39 5.77 -9.33 10.33
CA VAL A 39 4.47 -9.16 9.69
C VAL A 39 4.16 -10.41 8.86
N HIS A 40 3.01 -11.05 9.09
CA HIS A 40 2.58 -12.21 8.31
C HIS A 40 1.85 -11.74 7.06
N TYR A 41 2.28 -12.29 5.94
CA TYR A 41 1.67 -12.08 4.64
C TYR A 41 1.04 -13.40 4.22
N GLY A 42 -0.19 -13.34 3.73
CA GLY A 42 -0.92 -14.50 3.23
C GLY A 42 -0.21 -15.18 2.06
N ASP A 43 -0.70 -16.37 1.73
CA ASP A 43 -0.03 -17.30 0.83
C ASP A 43 0.10 -16.78 -0.61
N ASN A 44 1.26 -17.07 -1.23
CA ASN A 44 1.64 -16.64 -2.57
C ASN A 44 1.14 -17.55 -3.71
N SER A 45 0.14 -18.40 -3.44
CA SER A 45 -0.19 -19.54 -4.31
C SER A 45 -0.70 -19.16 -5.71
N ALA A 46 -1.05 -17.90 -5.94
CA ALA A 46 -1.33 -17.37 -7.27
C ALA A 46 -0.31 -16.28 -7.62
N SER A 47 0.52 -16.52 -8.64
CA SER A 47 1.20 -15.43 -9.34
C SER A 47 0.12 -14.45 -9.79
N PRO A 48 0.12 -13.20 -9.32
CA PRO A 48 -1.01 -12.34 -9.57
C PRO A 48 -1.00 -11.98 -11.03
N ILE A 49 -2.00 -12.44 -11.77
CA ILE A 49 -2.31 -11.84 -13.06
C ILE A 49 -2.70 -10.39 -12.75
N VAL A 50 -1.76 -9.48 -13.01
CA VAL A 50 -1.97 -8.05 -12.83
C VAL A 50 -2.66 -7.54 -14.09
N ALA A 51 -3.93 -7.20 -13.96
CA ALA A 51 -4.71 -6.62 -15.05
C ALA A 51 -4.51 -5.10 -15.03
N PHE A 52 -3.69 -4.60 -15.95
CA PHE A 52 -3.50 -3.16 -16.12
C PHE A 52 -4.49 -2.63 -17.13
N LYS A 53 -5.12 -1.50 -16.80
CA LYS A 53 -6.01 -0.78 -17.72
C LYS A 53 -5.25 -0.21 -18.92
N ASP A 54 -4.07 0.36 -18.66
CA ASP A 54 -3.20 0.99 -19.65
C ASP A 54 -1.73 1.03 -19.15
N GLU A 55 -0.83 1.47 -20.04
CA GLU A 55 0.60 1.58 -19.75
C GLU A 55 0.93 2.56 -18.63
N HIS A 56 0.16 3.64 -18.47
CA HIS A 56 0.36 4.59 -17.38
C HIS A 56 0.02 3.93 -16.03
N SER A 57 -1.13 3.27 -15.95
CA SER A 57 -1.56 2.48 -14.79
C SER A 57 -0.52 1.42 -14.42
N ARG A 58 0.08 0.77 -15.42
CA ARG A 58 1.18 -0.18 -15.21
C ARG A 58 2.38 0.49 -14.55
N ARG A 59 2.91 1.57 -15.14
CA ARG A 59 4.09 2.28 -14.61
C ARG A 59 3.87 2.76 -13.18
N VAL A 60 2.72 3.38 -12.92
CA VAL A 60 2.38 3.91 -11.59
C VAL A 60 2.23 2.79 -10.56
N SER A 61 1.65 1.65 -10.92
CA SER A 61 1.55 0.48 -10.03
C SER A 61 2.92 -0.07 -9.64
N TYR A 62 3.84 -0.19 -10.61
CA TYR A 62 5.22 -0.60 -10.33
C TYR A 62 5.97 0.41 -9.46
N GLU A 63 5.83 1.71 -9.76
CA GLU A 63 6.45 2.78 -8.98
C GLU A 63 5.99 2.73 -7.51
N LEU A 64 4.68 2.61 -7.27
CA LEU A 64 4.12 2.52 -5.93
C LEU A 64 4.61 1.25 -5.19
N ALA A 65 4.61 0.09 -5.87
CA ALA A 65 5.09 -1.16 -5.28
C ALA A 65 6.58 -1.10 -4.92
N PHE A 66 7.43 -0.59 -5.81
CA PHE A 66 8.87 -0.48 -5.55
C PHE A 66 9.20 0.58 -4.51
N ASN A 67 8.45 1.66 -4.46
CA ASN A 67 8.60 2.65 -3.40
C ASN A 67 8.23 2.06 -2.04
N ALA A 68 7.15 1.31 -1.94
CA ALA A 68 6.81 0.58 -0.70
C ALA A 68 7.91 -0.45 -0.35
N LEU A 69 8.41 -1.21 -1.33
CA LEU A 69 9.48 -2.20 -1.14
C LEU A 69 10.76 -1.58 -0.56
N LYS A 70 11.14 -0.39 -1.06
CA LYS A 70 12.31 0.35 -0.55
C LYS A 70 12.23 0.61 0.96
N TYR A 71 11.01 0.78 1.48
CA TYR A 71 10.76 1.06 2.89
C TYR A 71 10.12 -0.13 3.62
N GLN A 72 10.16 -1.35 3.06
CA GLN A 72 9.47 -2.52 3.60
C GLN A 72 9.74 -2.70 5.10
N VAL A 73 11.01 -2.77 5.51
CA VAL A 73 11.41 -2.96 6.91
C VAL A 73 10.81 -1.87 7.82
N LEU A 74 10.93 -0.60 7.42
CA LEU A 74 10.41 0.52 8.19
C LEU A 74 8.88 0.48 8.33
N LEU A 75 8.18 0.13 7.25
CA LEU A 75 6.71 0.03 7.24
C LEU A 75 6.22 -1.13 8.12
N GLU A 76 6.92 -2.27 8.08
CA GLU A 76 6.63 -3.40 8.96
C GLU A 76 6.89 -3.06 10.43
N GLU A 77 8.00 -2.39 10.74
CA GLU A 77 8.31 -1.90 12.10
C GLU A 77 7.22 -0.95 12.62
N MET A 78 6.75 -0.01 11.79
CA MET A 78 5.64 0.90 12.15
C MET A 78 4.36 0.13 12.51
N LEU A 79 4.02 -0.93 11.78
CA LEU A 79 2.85 -1.77 12.06
C LEU A 79 3.00 -2.55 13.37
N LEU A 80 4.20 -3.03 13.70
CA LEU A 80 4.48 -3.79 14.91
C LEU A 80 4.59 -2.91 16.17
N ASP A 81 5.28 -1.77 16.07
CA ASP A 81 5.55 -0.89 17.20
C ASP A 81 4.29 -0.20 17.71
N SER A 82 3.37 0.10 16.80
CA SER A 82 2.09 0.71 17.11
C SER A 82 1.04 -0.24 17.66
N LYS A 83 1.33 -1.54 17.70
CA LYS A 83 0.38 -2.59 18.06
C LYS A 83 -0.83 -2.69 17.11
N ALA A 84 -0.76 -2.08 15.92
CA ALA A 84 -1.71 -2.34 14.85
C ALA A 84 -1.65 -3.78 14.36
N TYR A 85 -0.45 -4.38 14.39
CA TYR A 85 -0.21 -5.73 13.93
C TYR A 85 0.14 -6.70 15.08
N PRO A 86 -0.38 -7.94 15.10
CA PRO A 86 -1.27 -8.55 14.10
C PRO A 86 -2.66 -7.91 14.08
N CYS A 87 -3.13 -7.61 12.87
CA CYS A 87 -4.43 -6.97 12.69
C CYS A 87 -5.51 -8.03 12.61
N TYR A 88 -6.16 -8.35 13.73
CA TYR A 88 -7.21 -9.39 13.76
C TYR A 88 -8.45 -9.08 12.89
N SER A 89 -8.65 -7.82 12.50
CA SER A 89 -9.74 -7.43 11.61
C SER A 89 -9.40 -7.49 10.12
N ILE A 90 -8.12 -7.66 9.76
CA ILE A 90 -7.68 -7.69 8.36
C ILE A 90 -7.00 -9.04 8.10
N PRO A 91 -7.48 -9.85 7.14
CA PRO A 91 -6.84 -11.10 6.77
C PRO A 91 -5.39 -10.89 6.29
N ASP A 92 -4.51 -11.86 6.56
CA ASP A 92 -3.09 -11.77 6.19
C ASP A 92 -2.88 -11.66 4.66
N GLU A 93 -3.85 -12.11 3.86
CA GLU A 93 -3.87 -11.95 2.40
C GLU A 93 -3.88 -10.47 1.97
N LEU A 94 -4.39 -9.58 2.82
CA LEU A 94 -4.43 -8.14 2.57
C LEU A 94 -3.23 -7.40 3.15
N THR A 95 -2.29 -8.07 3.82
CA THR A 95 -1.12 -7.42 4.43
C THR A 95 -0.28 -6.67 3.40
N SER A 96 -0.10 -7.19 2.18
CA SER A 96 0.61 -6.44 1.12
C SER A 96 -0.12 -5.17 0.70
N LEU A 97 -1.47 -5.20 0.69
CA LEU A 97 -2.28 -4.01 0.43
C LEU A 97 -2.14 -3.00 1.57
N LEU A 98 -2.18 -3.46 2.82
CA LEU A 98 -1.96 -2.65 4.01
C LEU A 98 -0.62 -1.91 3.95
N VAL A 99 0.47 -2.62 3.65
CA VAL A 99 1.83 -2.04 3.60
C VAL A 99 1.97 -1.01 2.47
N VAL A 100 1.45 -1.32 1.28
CA VAL A 100 1.48 -0.39 0.14
C VAL A 100 0.64 0.87 0.42
N MET A 101 -0.54 0.72 1.03
CA MET A 101 -1.39 1.85 1.38
C MET A 101 -0.81 2.66 2.55
N LEU A 102 -0.12 2.03 3.49
CA LEU A 102 0.60 2.72 4.57
C LEU A 102 1.73 3.60 4.02
N TYR A 103 2.50 3.09 3.03
CA TYR A 103 3.51 3.88 2.35
C TYR A 103 2.91 5.14 1.72
N ASP A 104 1.85 4.99 0.93
CA ASP A 104 1.16 6.11 0.30
C ASP A 104 0.58 7.09 1.35
N LEU A 105 0.00 6.57 2.44
CA LEU A 105 -0.51 7.39 3.53
C LEU A 105 0.60 8.27 4.14
N GLN A 106 1.76 7.69 4.43
CA GLN A 106 2.92 8.43 4.95
C GLN A 106 3.41 9.49 3.95
N ASP A 107 3.53 9.14 2.68
CA ASP A 107 3.98 10.03 1.61
C ASP A 107 3.01 11.20 1.38
N ARG A 108 1.72 11.01 1.70
CA ARG A 108 0.68 12.05 1.75
C ARG A 108 0.55 12.73 3.11
N LYS A 109 1.56 12.60 3.98
CA LYS A 109 1.58 13.22 5.32
C LYS A 109 0.35 12.86 6.17
N PHE A 110 -0.09 11.60 6.09
CA PHE A 110 -1.24 11.05 6.82
C PHE A 110 -2.60 11.69 6.52
N GLN A 111 -2.72 12.40 5.38
CA GLN A 111 -4.02 12.89 4.94
C GLN A 111 -4.88 11.74 4.40
N LYS A 112 -6.20 11.89 4.37
CA LYS A 112 -7.08 10.92 3.67
C LYS A 112 -6.91 11.08 2.16
N ARG A 113 -6.90 9.96 1.42
CA ARG A 113 -6.90 10.01 -0.06
C ARG A 113 -8.23 10.58 -0.56
N LYS A 114 -8.20 11.18 -1.75
CA LYS A 114 -9.42 11.57 -2.46
C LYS A 114 -9.85 10.38 -3.32
N THR A 115 -11.12 9.99 -3.19
CA THR A 115 -11.77 9.04 -4.10
C THR A 115 -12.42 9.82 -5.24
N PHE A 116 -12.27 9.34 -6.47
CA PHE A 116 -12.86 9.99 -7.64
C PHE A 116 -14.21 9.34 -7.97
N ALA A 117 -15.18 10.14 -8.46
CA ALA A 117 -16.55 9.66 -8.66
C ALA A 117 -16.66 8.58 -9.75
N GLU A 118 -15.75 8.61 -10.72
CA GLU A 118 -15.69 7.67 -11.85
C GLU A 118 -14.83 6.43 -11.56
N GLU A 119 -14.34 6.28 -10.33
CA GLU A 119 -13.44 5.21 -9.93
C GLU A 119 -14.21 3.93 -9.56
N GLU A 120 -13.80 2.81 -10.13
CA GLU A 120 -14.27 1.49 -9.69
C GLU A 120 -13.70 1.19 -8.30
N LEU A 121 -14.59 1.16 -7.31
CA LEU A 121 -14.21 0.93 -5.91
C LEU A 121 -14.01 -0.56 -5.65
N VAL A 122 -12.93 -0.89 -4.95
CA VAL A 122 -12.58 -2.25 -4.54
C VAL A 122 -12.74 -2.35 -3.03
N ALA A 123 -13.56 -3.30 -2.56
CA ALA A 123 -13.96 -3.40 -1.15
C ALA A 123 -12.75 -3.50 -0.20
N GLU A 124 -11.74 -4.28 -0.59
CA GLU A 124 -10.49 -4.48 0.16
C GLU A 124 -9.72 -3.16 0.32
N VAL A 125 -9.66 -2.33 -0.71
CA VAL A 125 -8.98 -1.02 -0.64
C VAL A 125 -9.74 -0.07 0.29
N GLN A 126 -11.07 -0.09 0.27
CA GLN A 126 -11.88 0.70 1.18
C GLN A 126 -11.71 0.26 2.63
N GLU A 127 -11.70 -1.06 2.88
CA GLU A 127 -11.51 -1.64 4.20
C GLU A 127 -10.14 -1.25 4.80
N ILE A 128 -9.05 -1.46 4.05
CA ILE A 128 -7.71 -1.06 4.47
C ILE A 128 -7.62 0.44 4.68
N GLY A 129 -8.22 1.24 3.78
CA GLY A 129 -8.25 2.70 3.91
C GLY A 129 -8.93 3.14 5.21
N HIS A 130 -10.12 2.60 5.51
CA HIS A 130 -10.84 2.92 6.74
C HIS A 130 -10.07 2.51 8.00
N TYR A 131 -9.41 1.35 7.97
CA TYR A 131 -8.56 0.89 9.06
C TYR A 131 -7.41 1.89 9.31
N LEU A 132 -6.65 2.23 8.26
CA LEU A 132 -5.51 3.13 8.35
C LEU A 132 -5.86 4.57 8.77
N TYR A 133 -7.10 5.02 8.55
CA TYR A 133 -7.54 6.35 8.99
C TYR A 133 -8.03 6.40 10.44
N ARG A 134 -8.26 5.24 11.06
CA ARG A 134 -8.67 5.12 12.45
C ARG A 134 -7.49 4.83 13.38
N TYR A 135 -6.47 4.20 12.82
CA TYR A 135 -5.15 4.04 13.40
C TYR A 135 -4.51 5.41 13.72
#